data_AF-A0A7K2AML2-F1
#
_entry.id   AF-A0A7K2AML2-F1
#
_cell.length_a   1.000
_cell.length_b   1.000
_cell.length_c   1.000
_cell.angle_alpha   90.00
_cell.angle_beta   90.00
_cell.angle_gamma   90.00
#
_symmetry.space_group_name_H-M   'P 1'
#
loop_
_entity.id
_entity.type
_entity.pdbx_description
1 polymer ?
#
loop_
_entity_poly.entity_id
_entity_poly.type
_entity_poly.pdbx_seq_one_letter_code
_entity_poly.pdbx_strand_id
1 'polypeptide(L)'
;MRRGRPGHLLADGRPAQPPQGDRVSGHPGGGALMAEGGYIQTVLGPIQPDQAGVSLIHEHVLLDLTKGITGVEQYKTGAKKYVPIMRRAEAGWEPGQEGPGTAATWGAKWGQAVTLENLNDRQKHWVYYGDQKLDSIDDAIYEFDQFRRVGGSTIVDQTTRGMGRDPLGLVEISRATGVNVVMATGWYLADYHPPDMDDLSEEQLVELMVRDIEVGVAGGVKAGIIGEVGMDHPMHPNEEKSLRASAKAAVATGVALSVHPGFNPASPFDIVKVVDEAGGDLSRTVIDHCDSRFNTSAGTNVFDSGPLLDLAKTGVYLAFDTFGWEGSFRQRSPVDQPNDAIRLNWLKAVVDAGYPDRVLVSSDIALKHWLRRYGGHGWRHLPETVRNLMRYKGFSEDLIHRIFVDNPREVLTKR
;
A
#
# COMPACT_ATOMS: atom_id res chain seq x y z
N MET A 1 -35.51 -7.68 -33.10
CA MET A 1 -35.43 -6.69 -34.20
C MET A 1 -34.68 -5.46 -33.71
N ARG A 2 -33.37 -5.36 -33.98
CA ARG A 2 -32.54 -4.22 -33.59
C ARG A 2 -32.75 -3.09 -34.60
N ARG A 3 -33.24 -1.92 -34.16
CA ARG A 3 -33.35 -0.71 -34.98
C ARG A 3 -32.01 0.03 -34.95
N GLY A 4 -31.34 0.11 -36.10
CA GLY A 4 -30.12 0.87 -36.32
C GLY A 4 -30.38 2.38 -36.40
N ARG A 5 -29.35 3.17 -36.04
CA ARG A 5 -29.32 4.63 -36.20
C ARG A 5 -29.13 5.00 -37.70
N PRO A 6 -29.71 6.10 -38.20
CA PRO A 6 -29.54 6.52 -39.58
C PRO A 6 -28.22 7.30 -39.76
N GLY A 7 -27.45 6.94 -40.79
CA GLY A 7 -26.27 7.69 -41.25
C GLY A 7 -26.67 8.87 -42.14
N HIS A 8 -25.92 9.97 -42.03
CA HIS A 8 -26.08 11.17 -42.86
C HIS A 8 -25.69 10.90 -44.32
N LEU A 9 -26.54 11.31 -45.27
CA LEU A 9 -26.29 11.33 -46.71
C LEU A 9 -26.02 12.78 -47.17
N LEU A 10 -25.10 12.97 -48.13
CA LEU A 10 -24.86 14.23 -48.84
C LEU A 10 -25.85 14.38 -50.03
N ALA A 11 -26.09 15.63 -50.44
CA ALA A 11 -27.18 16.03 -51.34
C ALA A 11 -27.06 15.61 -52.83
N ASP A 12 -26.08 14.81 -53.23
CA ASP A 12 -25.88 14.37 -54.63
C ASP A 12 -25.84 12.85 -54.84
N GLY A 13 -26.27 12.05 -53.84
CA GLY A 13 -26.60 10.63 -54.04
C GLY A 13 -25.41 9.68 -54.30
N ARG A 14 -24.18 10.08 -54.00
CA ARG A 14 -23.00 9.20 -54.05
C ARG A 14 -22.54 8.80 -52.64
N PRO A 15 -22.00 7.57 -52.45
CA PRO A 15 -21.43 7.18 -51.17
C PRO A 15 -20.17 8.00 -50.86
N ALA A 16 -20.07 8.52 -49.63
CA ALA A 16 -18.90 9.24 -49.16
C ALA A 16 -17.68 8.29 -49.12
N GLN A 17 -16.60 8.66 -49.84
CA GLN A 17 -15.32 7.96 -49.71
C GLN A 17 -14.70 8.27 -48.34
N PRO A 18 -14.09 7.27 -47.67
CA PRO A 18 -13.34 7.53 -46.44
C PRO A 18 -12.05 8.30 -46.77
N PRO A 19 -11.58 9.18 -45.87
CA PRO A 19 -10.36 9.93 -46.08
C PRO A 19 -9.16 8.98 -46.13
N GLN A 20 -8.32 9.11 -47.16
CA GLN A 20 -7.00 8.49 -47.23
C GLN A 20 -6.12 9.18 -46.18
N GLY A 21 -5.91 8.49 -45.06
CA GLY A 21 -4.91 8.86 -44.06
C GLY A 21 -3.52 8.40 -44.52
N ASP A 22 -2.56 9.31 -44.41
CA ASP A 22 -1.16 9.09 -44.71
C ASP A 22 -0.59 7.85 -44.00
N ARG A 23 0.22 7.09 -44.75
CA ARG A 23 1.03 5.99 -44.22
C ARG A 23 2.06 6.56 -43.24
N VAL A 24 1.80 6.46 -41.95
CA VAL A 24 2.85 6.59 -40.93
C VAL A 24 3.57 5.25 -40.85
N SER A 25 4.74 5.23 -41.44
CA SER A 25 5.76 4.20 -41.33
C SER A 25 6.34 4.12 -39.91
N GLY A 26 6.53 2.90 -39.40
CA GLY A 26 7.54 2.59 -38.40
C GLY A 26 7.01 2.38 -36.98
N HIS A 27 6.83 1.11 -36.60
CA HIS A 27 7.10 0.68 -35.23
C HIS A 27 8.61 0.79 -34.97
N PRO A 28 9.08 1.53 -33.96
CA PRO A 28 10.25 1.11 -33.21
C PRO A 28 9.74 0.15 -32.12
N GLY A 29 9.99 -1.15 -32.20
CA GLY A 29 11.31 -1.63 -31.82
C GLY A 29 11.53 -1.36 -30.34
N GLY A 30 10.82 -2.09 -29.47
CA GLY A 30 11.10 -2.13 -28.04
C GLY A 30 12.48 -2.74 -27.82
N GLY A 31 13.49 -1.90 -27.70
CA GLY A 31 14.86 -2.33 -27.55
C GLY A 31 15.80 -1.14 -27.62
N ALA A 32 16.43 -0.84 -26.48
CA ALA A 32 17.46 0.16 -26.27
C ALA A 32 17.03 1.62 -26.46
N LEU A 33 16.76 2.29 -25.34
CA LEU A 33 17.23 3.64 -24.98
C LEU A 33 16.67 3.97 -23.57
N MET A 34 17.20 3.34 -22.53
CA MET A 34 17.09 3.81 -21.14
C MET A 34 18.51 4.22 -20.74
N ALA A 35 18.83 5.48 -20.98
CA ALA A 35 20.16 6.06 -20.81
C ALA A 35 20.40 6.47 -19.35
N GLU A 36 21.61 6.20 -18.83
CA GLU A 36 22.35 6.80 -17.69
C GLU A 36 21.65 7.18 -16.36
N GLY A 37 20.32 7.15 -16.22
CA GLY A 37 19.55 7.71 -15.11
C GLY A 37 18.50 6.79 -14.48
N GLY A 38 18.49 5.49 -14.81
CA GLY A 38 17.56 4.50 -14.27
C GLY A 38 16.13 4.58 -14.86
N TYR A 39 15.22 3.75 -14.37
CA TYR A 39 13.80 3.73 -14.79
C TYR A 39 12.89 3.25 -13.65
N ILE A 40 11.60 3.54 -13.75
CA ILE A 40 10.59 2.99 -12.83
C ILE A 40 9.85 1.86 -13.54
N GLN A 41 9.84 0.67 -12.96
CA GLN A 41 9.13 -0.49 -13.52
C GLN A 41 7.66 -0.45 -13.10
N THR A 42 6.75 -0.27 -14.06
CA THR A 42 5.30 -0.39 -13.85
C THR A 42 4.77 -1.72 -14.39
N VAL A 43 3.52 -2.05 -14.09
CA VAL A 43 2.84 -3.23 -14.67
C VAL A 43 2.68 -3.17 -16.20
N LEU A 44 2.78 -1.98 -16.80
CA LEU A 44 2.72 -1.78 -18.25
C LEU A 44 4.11 -1.70 -18.91
N GLY A 45 5.19 -1.80 -18.12
CA GLY A 45 6.56 -1.67 -18.59
C GLY A 45 7.32 -0.54 -17.90
N PRO A 46 8.60 -0.35 -18.28
CA PRO A 46 9.42 0.71 -17.72
C PRO A 46 8.95 2.09 -18.21
N ILE A 47 8.91 3.05 -17.30
CA ILE A 47 8.68 4.48 -17.57
C ILE A 47 9.91 5.29 -17.18
N GLN A 48 10.07 6.47 -17.79
CA GLN A 48 11.08 7.43 -17.34
C GLN A 48 10.72 7.94 -15.94
N PRO A 49 11.70 8.19 -15.05
CA PRO A 49 11.42 8.63 -13.69
C PRO A 49 10.56 9.90 -13.57
N ASP A 50 10.67 10.84 -14.52
CA ASP A 50 9.86 12.07 -14.55
C ASP A 50 8.38 11.83 -14.86
N GLN A 51 8.03 10.65 -15.40
CA GLN A 51 6.65 10.24 -15.66
C GLN A 51 5.92 9.72 -14.41
N ALA A 52 6.61 9.56 -13.27
CA ALA A 52 6.00 9.10 -12.02
C ALA A 52 4.94 10.09 -11.48
N GLY A 53 5.20 11.39 -11.58
CA GLY A 53 4.31 12.44 -11.06
C GLY A 53 3.96 12.26 -9.58
N VAL A 54 2.74 12.68 -9.20
CA VAL A 54 2.24 12.54 -7.83
C VAL A 54 2.01 11.07 -7.51
N SER A 55 2.75 10.55 -6.53
CA SER A 55 2.82 9.12 -6.24
C SER A 55 2.38 8.79 -4.81
N LEU A 56 1.65 7.69 -4.65
CA LEU A 56 1.35 7.05 -3.37
C LEU A 56 2.15 5.75 -3.28
N ILE A 57 3.04 5.63 -2.29
CA ILE A 57 4.07 4.56 -2.26
C ILE A 57 3.67 3.28 -1.52
N HIS A 58 2.53 3.30 -0.84
CA HIS A 58 2.06 2.18 -0.04
C HIS A 58 0.53 2.11 -0.11
N GLU A 59 0.03 1.33 -1.04
CA GLU A 59 -1.40 1.07 -1.22
C GLU A 59 -1.65 -0.40 -1.54
N HIS A 60 -2.91 -0.82 -1.46
CA HIS A 60 -3.35 -2.12 -1.95
C HIS A 60 -4.53 -1.94 -2.90
N VAL A 61 -4.35 -2.30 -4.17
CA VAL A 61 -5.35 -2.12 -5.21
C VAL A 61 -6.25 -3.36 -5.30
N LEU A 62 -5.63 -4.54 -5.29
CA LEU A 62 -6.31 -5.84 -5.26
C LEU A 62 -5.69 -6.69 -4.16
N LEU A 63 -6.51 -7.10 -3.18
CA LEU A 63 -6.06 -7.62 -1.89
C LEU A 63 -7.05 -8.62 -1.29
N ASP A 64 -6.51 -9.62 -0.57
CA ASP A 64 -7.25 -10.55 0.27
C ASP A 64 -6.52 -10.77 1.61
N LEU A 65 -6.95 -10.05 2.65
CA LEU A 65 -6.42 -10.21 4.02
C LEU A 65 -7.10 -11.34 4.82
N THR A 66 -8.01 -12.09 4.19
CA THR A 66 -8.84 -13.04 4.93
C THR A 66 -8.12 -14.32 5.35
N LYS A 67 -6.93 -14.58 4.82
CA LYS A 67 -6.11 -15.73 5.20
C LYS A 67 -5.45 -15.57 6.57
N GLY A 68 -4.95 -14.39 6.88
CA GLY A 68 -4.22 -14.14 8.12
C GLY A 68 -5.07 -13.41 9.16
N ILE A 69 -5.21 -12.09 8.97
CA ILE A 69 -5.57 -11.13 10.02
C ILE A 69 -6.95 -11.37 10.67
N THR A 70 -7.88 -12.05 9.98
CA THR A 70 -9.20 -12.40 10.52
C THR A 70 -9.76 -13.73 10.01
N GLY A 71 -8.88 -14.71 9.75
CA GLY A 71 -9.32 -16.03 9.32
C GLY A 71 -10.46 -16.52 10.21
N VAL A 72 -11.52 -17.08 9.61
CA VAL A 72 -12.69 -17.60 10.34
C VAL A 72 -12.26 -18.55 11.48
N GLU A 73 -11.13 -19.22 11.28
CA GLU A 73 -10.48 -20.08 12.28
C GLU A 73 -9.99 -19.35 13.53
N GLN A 74 -9.55 -18.08 13.46
CA GLN A 74 -9.21 -17.29 14.66
C GLN A 74 -10.44 -17.07 15.56
N TYR A 75 -11.62 -16.92 14.95
CA TYR A 75 -12.88 -16.79 15.70
C TYR A 75 -13.41 -18.13 16.21
N LYS A 76 -13.13 -19.24 15.51
CA LYS A 76 -13.55 -20.60 15.91
C LYS A 76 -12.66 -21.23 16.99
N THR A 77 -11.36 -21.01 16.93
CA THR A 77 -10.37 -21.69 17.79
C THR A 77 -10.10 -20.96 19.10
N GLY A 78 -10.58 -19.72 19.25
CA GLY A 78 -10.32 -18.91 20.45
C GLY A 78 -8.84 -18.50 20.62
N ALA A 79 -7.99 -18.75 19.61
CA ALA A 79 -6.60 -18.34 19.58
C ALA A 79 -6.53 -16.81 19.47
N LYS A 80 -6.31 -16.15 20.61
CA LYS A 80 -6.33 -14.70 20.73
C LYS A 80 -5.02 -14.09 20.23
N LYS A 81 -4.92 -13.79 18.93
CA LYS A 81 -3.92 -12.80 18.47
C LYS A 81 -4.50 -11.38 18.52
N TYR A 82 -5.78 -11.20 18.16
CA TYR A 82 -6.46 -9.88 18.11
C TYR A 82 -7.90 -9.90 18.66
N VAL A 83 -8.14 -10.59 19.78
CA VAL A 83 -9.42 -10.40 20.51
C VAL A 83 -9.41 -9.00 21.12
N PRO A 84 -10.51 -8.22 21.04
CA PRO A 84 -10.55 -6.84 21.55
C PRO A 84 -9.96 -6.78 22.94
N ILE A 85 -9.04 -5.83 23.16
CA ILE A 85 -8.36 -5.59 24.43
C ILE A 85 -9.36 -4.98 25.43
N MET A 86 -10.37 -5.77 25.79
CA MET A 86 -11.14 -5.61 27.01
C MET A 86 -11.00 -6.92 27.77
N ARG A 87 -10.20 -6.89 28.85
CA ARG A 87 -10.20 -7.98 29.82
C ARG A 87 -11.57 -7.96 30.50
N ARG A 88 -12.29 -9.09 30.41
CA ARG A 88 -13.69 -9.31 30.80
C ARG A 88 -14.16 -8.68 32.13
N ALA A 89 -13.28 -8.47 33.12
CA ALA A 89 -13.71 -8.08 34.46
C ALA A 89 -13.68 -6.56 34.73
N GLU A 90 -12.82 -5.80 34.05
CA GLU A 90 -12.58 -4.39 34.42
C GLU A 90 -13.57 -3.42 33.78
N ALA A 91 -14.29 -3.86 32.74
CA ALA A 91 -15.20 -3.00 32.02
C ALA A 91 -16.67 -3.12 32.49
N GLY A 92 -17.03 -4.14 33.29
CA GLY A 92 -18.38 -4.37 33.81
C GLY A 92 -19.36 -5.07 32.84
N TRP A 93 -18.86 -5.96 31.97
CA TRP A 93 -19.61 -6.43 30.79
C TRP A 93 -20.13 -7.86 31.06
N GLU A 94 -21.43 -8.00 31.35
CA GLU A 94 -22.07 -9.31 31.42
C GLU A 94 -22.20 -9.92 30.00
N PRO A 95 -22.01 -11.25 29.82
CA PRO A 95 -22.03 -11.87 28.50
C PRO A 95 -23.46 -11.93 27.93
N GLY A 96 -23.86 -10.88 27.23
CA GLY A 96 -25.16 -10.82 26.56
C GLY A 96 -25.62 -9.39 26.40
N GLN A 97 -25.67 -8.96 25.13
CA GLN A 97 -26.23 -7.70 24.63
C GLN A 97 -25.42 -6.40 24.65
N GLU A 98 -24.27 -6.29 25.34
CA GLU A 98 -23.40 -5.10 25.17
C GLU A 98 -21.92 -5.45 25.19
N GLY A 99 -21.48 -6.31 24.26
CA GLY A 99 -20.07 -6.72 24.13
C GLY A 99 -19.73 -7.24 22.73
N PRO A 100 -18.44 -7.27 22.30
CA PRO A 100 -18.12 -7.82 21.01
C PRO A 100 -18.44 -9.31 21.07
N GLY A 101 -19.57 -9.71 20.49
CA GLY A 101 -20.13 -11.04 20.64
C GLY A 101 -19.19 -12.18 20.17
N THR A 102 -19.65 -13.42 20.28
CA THR A 102 -18.91 -14.59 19.79
C THR A 102 -18.82 -14.64 18.26
N ALA A 103 -17.91 -15.46 17.72
CA ALA A 103 -17.89 -15.83 16.30
C ALA A 103 -19.28 -16.15 15.72
N ALA A 104 -20.10 -16.85 16.51
CA ALA A 104 -21.47 -17.23 16.14
C ALA A 104 -22.43 -16.03 16.06
N THR A 105 -22.26 -15.01 16.91
CA THR A 105 -23.06 -13.76 16.82
C THR A 105 -22.60 -12.82 15.71
N TRP A 106 -21.33 -12.90 15.27
CA TRP A 106 -20.82 -12.07 14.17
C TRP A 106 -20.99 -12.72 12.80
N GLY A 107 -21.19 -14.04 12.71
CA GLY A 107 -21.37 -14.77 11.46
C GLY A 107 -22.43 -14.18 10.53
N ALA A 108 -23.55 -13.71 11.08
CA ALA A 108 -24.62 -13.07 10.31
C ALA A 108 -24.20 -11.73 9.65
N LYS A 109 -23.13 -11.09 10.15
CA LYS A 109 -22.59 -9.83 9.62
C LYS A 109 -21.49 -10.05 8.57
N TRP A 110 -20.81 -11.19 8.57
CA TRP A 110 -19.61 -11.43 7.74
C TRP A 110 -19.79 -11.16 6.24
N GLY A 111 -20.92 -11.59 5.69
CA GLY A 111 -21.24 -11.46 4.27
C GLY A 111 -22.12 -10.25 3.92
N GLN A 112 -22.40 -9.36 4.87
CA GLN A 112 -23.21 -8.17 4.56
C GLN A 112 -22.45 -7.24 3.62
N ALA A 113 -23.14 -6.61 2.69
CA ALA A 113 -22.58 -5.54 1.86
C ALA A 113 -22.30 -4.28 2.72
N VAL A 114 -21.41 -3.41 2.25
CA VAL A 114 -21.20 -2.09 2.87
C VAL A 114 -22.42 -1.22 2.57
N THR A 115 -23.04 -0.67 3.62
CA THR A 115 -24.18 0.25 3.53
C THR A 115 -23.99 1.41 4.50
N LEU A 116 -24.71 2.51 4.29
CA LEU A 116 -24.68 3.63 5.25
C LEU A 116 -25.13 3.22 6.66
N GLU A 117 -26.02 2.23 6.77
CA GLU A 117 -26.50 1.71 8.06
C GLU A 117 -25.39 1.00 8.86
N ASN A 118 -24.48 0.30 8.18
CA ASN A 118 -23.42 -0.47 8.84
C ASN A 118 -22.02 0.16 8.77
N LEU A 119 -21.86 1.32 8.10
CA LEU A 119 -20.55 1.93 7.87
C LEU A 119 -19.80 2.30 9.16
N ASN A 120 -20.47 2.96 10.11
CA ASN A 120 -19.84 3.31 11.40
C ASN A 120 -19.53 2.07 12.26
N ASP A 121 -20.31 0.99 12.12
CA ASP A 121 -20.01 -0.29 12.78
C ASP A 121 -18.74 -0.92 12.17
N ARG A 122 -18.62 -0.92 10.84
CA ARG A 122 -17.42 -1.42 10.12
C ARG A 122 -16.15 -0.67 10.49
N GLN A 123 -16.21 0.66 10.52
CA GLN A 123 -15.07 1.50 10.90
C GLN A 123 -14.52 1.19 12.29
N LYS A 124 -15.39 0.71 13.19
CA LYS A 124 -15.02 0.34 14.54
C LYS A 124 -14.63 -1.13 14.65
N HIS A 125 -15.19 -2.02 13.83
CA HIS A 125 -15.11 -3.47 13.98
C HIS A 125 -14.54 -4.19 12.75
N TRP A 126 -13.47 -4.96 12.96
CA TRP A 126 -12.79 -5.76 11.93
C TRP A 126 -13.49 -7.09 11.63
N VAL A 127 -14.78 -7.21 11.96
CA VAL A 127 -15.56 -8.47 11.91
C VAL A 127 -16.17 -8.75 10.55
N TYR A 128 -16.13 -7.80 9.62
CA TYR A 128 -16.76 -7.93 8.30
C TYR A 128 -15.80 -8.58 7.32
N TYR A 129 -15.96 -9.89 7.09
CA TYR A 129 -15.05 -10.66 6.24
C TYR A 129 -14.93 -10.10 4.80
N GLY A 130 -16.05 -9.73 4.19
CA GLY A 130 -16.06 -9.12 2.85
C GLY A 130 -15.45 -7.71 2.79
N ASP A 131 -15.17 -7.09 3.93
CA ASP A 131 -14.51 -5.79 4.02
C ASP A 131 -12.99 -5.89 3.87
N GLN A 132 -12.44 -7.08 4.06
CA GLN A 132 -11.01 -7.36 4.04
C GLN A 132 -10.52 -7.88 2.68
N LYS A 133 -11.36 -7.69 1.67
CA LYS A 133 -11.04 -7.97 0.28
C LYS A 133 -11.25 -6.71 -0.53
N LEU A 134 -10.24 -6.38 -1.31
CA LEU A 134 -10.30 -5.45 -2.42
C LEU A 134 -10.25 -6.30 -3.68
N ASP A 135 -11.41 -6.75 -4.15
CA ASP A 135 -11.54 -7.79 -5.17
C ASP A 135 -12.32 -7.32 -6.42
N SER A 136 -12.56 -6.01 -6.52
CA SER A 136 -13.37 -5.40 -7.58
C SER A 136 -12.53 -4.46 -8.44
N ILE A 137 -12.25 -4.88 -9.68
CA ILE A 137 -11.61 -4.04 -10.70
C ILE A 137 -12.41 -2.76 -10.95
N ASP A 138 -13.75 -2.85 -10.98
CA ASP A 138 -14.63 -1.68 -11.19
C ASP A 138 -14.52 -0.66 -10.04
N ASP A 139 -14.34 -1.13 -8.80
CA ASP A 139 -14.13 -0.25 -7.65
C ASP A 139 -12.76 0.42 -7.75
N ALA A 140 -11.72 -0.34 -8.07
CA ALA A 140 -10.37 0.19 -8.25
C ALA A 140 -10.30 1.23 -9.39
N ILE A 141 -10.91 0.96 -10.55
CA ILE A 141 -11.00 1.91 -11.68
C ILE A 141 -11.69 3.20 -11.23
N TYR A 142 -12.81 3.09 -10.52
CA TYR A 142 -13.53 4.26 -10.01
C TYR A 142 -12.66 5.12 -9.09
N GLU A 143 -11.95 4.51 -8.14
CA GLU A 143 -11.08 5.22 -7.20
C GLU A 143 -9.85 5.83 -7.88
N PHE A 144 -9.24 5.13 -8.84
CA PHE A 144 -8.13 5.62 -9.65
C PHE A 144 -8.52 6.83 -10.49
N ASP A 145 -9.73 6.83 -11.05
CA ASP A 145 -10.27 8.01 -11.72
C ASP A 145 -10.46 9.19 -10.74
N GLN A 146 -10.84 8.94 -9.48
CA GLN A 146 -10.90 10.00 -8.47
C GLN A 146 -9.50 10.55 -8.12
N PHE A 147 -8.51 9.67 -7.96
CA PHE A 147 -7.13 10.03 -7.70
C PHE A 147 -6.53 10.86 -8.85
N ARG A 148 -6.71 10.42 -10.10
CA ARG A 148 -6.24 11.13 -11.29
C ARG A 148 -6.87 12.52 -11.45
N ARG A 149 -8.16 12.67 -11.10
CA ARG A 149 -8.88 13.96 -11.16
C ARG A 149 -8.26 15.05 -10.28
N VAL A 150 -7.47 14.69 -9.27
CA VAL A 150 -6.76 15.64 -8.40
C VAL A 150 -5.26 15.64 -8.63
N GLY A 151 -4.81 15.15 -9.79
CA GLY A 151 -3.41 15.19 -10.20
C GLY A 151 -2.59 13.98 -9.77
N GLY A 152 -3.22 12.93 -9.23
CA GLY A 152 -2.56 11.65 -8.96
C GLY A 152 -2.05 10.98 -10.24
N SER A 153 -0.88 10.35 -10.17
CA SER A 153 -0.18 9.79 -11.35
C SER A 153 0.27 8.35 -11.15
N THR A 154 0.79 8.00 -9.97
CA THR A 154 1.33 6.66 -9.70
C THR A 154 0.83 6.10 -8.37
N ILE A 155 0.50 4.81 -8.36
CA ILE A 155 0.20 4.04 -7.16
C ILE A 155 1.15 2.85 -7.09
N VAL A 156 1.72 2.60 -5.92
CA VAL A 156 2.53 1.41 -5.64
C VAL A 156 1.66 0.42 -4.88
N ASP A 157 1.35 -0.70 -5.52
CA ASP A 157 0.61 -1.81 -4.92
C ASP A 157 1.60 -2.72 -4.15
N GLN A 158 1.52 -2.68 -2.82
CA GLN A 158 2.36 -3.44 -1.90
C GLN A 158 1.81 -4.85 -1.62
N THR A 159 0.80 -5.30 -2.36
CA THR A 159 0.20 -6.62 -2.13
C THR A 159 1.15 -7.72 -2.58
N THR A 160 1.63 -8.54 -1.63
CA THR A 160 2.60 -9.61 -1.88
C THR A 160 1.98 -11.00 -2.04
N ARG A 161 2.84 -12.01 -2.17
CA ARG A 161 2.44 -13.41 -2.14
C ARG A 161 1.69 -13.73 -0.85
N GLY A 162 0.63 -14.52 -0.97
CA GLY A 162 -0.25 -14.86 0.14
C GLY A 162 -1.40 -13.87 0.34
N MET A 163 -1.17 -12.58 0.08
CA MET A 163 -2.16 -11.50 0.27
C MET A 163 -3.12 -11.31 -0.93
N GLY A 164 -3.06 -12.12 -1.97
CA GLY A 164 -3.98 -12.01 -3.11
C GLY A 164 -3.51 -11.11 -4.26
N ARG A 165 -2.20 -10.86 -4.39
CA ARG A 165 -1.59 -10.14 -5.53
C ARG A 165 -2.13 -10.62 -6.88
N ASP A 166 -2.64 -9.69 -7.69
CA ASP A 166 -3.19 -9.97 -9.03
C ASP A 166 -2.54 -9.11 -10.13
N PRO A 167 -1.46 -9.60 -10.78
CA PRO A 167 -0.74 -8.84 -11.81
C PRO A 167 -1.60 -8.44 -13.02
N LEU A 168 -2.55 -9.29 -13.43
CA LEU A 168 -3.37 -9.03 -14.62
C LEU A 168 -4.48 -8.03 -14.31
N GLY A 169 -5.07 -8.09 -13.12
CA GLY A 169 -6.00 -7.09 -12.64
C GLY A 169 -5.34 -5.70 -12.57
N LEU A 170 -4.11 -5.60 -12.05
CA LEU A 170 -3.37 -4.34 -12.03
C LEU A 170 -3.11 -3.77 -13.44
N VAL A 171 -2.78 -4.64 -14.42
CA VAL A 171 -2.62 -4.23 -15.82
C VAL A 171 -3.93 -3.68 -16.39
N GLU A 172 -5.05 -4.34 -16.11
CA GLU A 172 -6.38 -3.90 -16.57
C GLU A 172 -6.73 -2.52 -16.01
N ILE A 173 -6.57 -2.34 -14.71
CA ILE A 173 -6.86 -1.08 -14.01
C ILE A 173 -5.96 0.06 -14.52
N SER A 174 -4.65 -0.20 -14.64
CA SER A 174 -3.69 0.80 -15.14
C SER A 174 -4.02 1.23 -16.58
N ARG A 175 -4.35 0.28 -17.48
CA ARG A 175 -4.76 0.60 -18.85
C ARG A 175 -6.07 1.38 -18.92
N ALA A 176 -7.05 1.02 -18.09
CA ALA A 176 -8.36 1.67 -18.09
C ALA A 176 -8.32 3.12 -17.61
N THR A 177 -7.40 3.43 -16.69
CA THR A 177 -7.38 4.72 -15.97
C THR A 177 -6.25 5.65 -16.39
N GLY A 178 -5.17 5.10 -16.97
CA GLY A 178 -3.94 5.82 -17.29
C GLY A 178 -3.07 6.13 -16.06
N VAL A 179 -3.41 5.60 -14.87
CA VAL A 179 -2.58 5.71 -13.67
C VAL A 179 -1.48 4.65 -13.74
N ASN A 180 -0.24 5.04 -13.47
CA ASN A 180 0.87 4.09 -13.38
C ASN A 180 0.70 3.21 -12.14
N VAL A 181 0.92 1.91 -12.29
CA VAL A 181 0.92 0.98 -11.15
C VAL A 181 2.27 0.30 -11.05
N VAL A 182 2.94 0.45 -9.91
CA VAL A 182 4.13 -0.34 -9.56
C VAL A 182 3.67 -1.52 -8.71
N MET A 183 3.88 -2.74 -9.18
CA MET A 183 3.53 -3.94 -8.45
C MET A 183 4.72 -4.41 -7.61
N ALA A 184 4.45 -4.86 -6.40
CA ALA A 184 5.47 -5.37 -5.51
C ALA A 184 5.65 -6.91 -5.57
N THR A 185 6.78 -7.38 -5.04
CA THR A 185 7.07 -8.79 -4.79
C THR A 185 7.57 -8.98 -3.36
N GLY A 186 7.56 -10.20 -2.84
CA GLY A 186 8.02 -10.52 -1.50
C GLY A 186 7.04 -11.41 -0.76
N TRP A 187 7.15 -11.41 0.56
CA TRP A 187 6.25 -12.11 1.49
C TRP A 187 5.93 -11.21 2.68
N TYR A 188 4.65 -11.21 3.04
CA TYR A 188 4.14 -10.51 4.21
C TYR A 188 4.42 -11.27 5.52
N LEU A 189 3.54 -11.16 6.52
CA LEU A 189 3.64 -11.84 7.81
C LEU A 189 3.54 -13.36 7.67
N ALA A 190 4.05 -14.09 8.67
CA ALA A 190 4.06 -15.56 8.71
C ALA A 190 2.68 -16.19 8.45
N ASP A 191 1.59 -15.53 8.88
CA ASP A 191 0.21 -15.97 8.67
C ASP A 191 -0.21 -16.02 7.18
N TYR A 192 0.57 -15.39 6.28
CA TYR A 192 0.36 -15.36 4.83
C TYR A 192 1.40 -16.16 4.06
N HIS A 193 2.40 -16.73 4.74
CA HIS A 193 3.42 -17.55 4.10
C HIS A 193 2.81 -18.82 3.51
N PRO A 194 3.36 -19.33 2.39
CA PRO A 194 2.89 -20.58 1.82
C PRO A 194 3.25 -21.77 2.74
N PRO A 195 2.55 -22.92 2.63
CA PRO A 195 2.80 -24.07 3.50
C PRO A 195 4.22 -24.64 3.45
N ASP A 196 4.96 -24.40 2.36
CA ASP A 196 6.34 -24.83 2.12
C ASP A 196 7.38 -23.78 2.52
N MET A 197 7.00 -22.68 3.19
CA MET A 197 7.93 -21.62 3.58
C MET A 197 9.07 -22.12 4.48
N ASP A 198 8.82 -23.10 5.35
CA ASP A 198 9.86 -23.69 6.20
C ASP A 198 10.96 -24.38 5.37
N ASP A 199 10.58 -25.01 4.26
CA ASP A 199 11.47 -25.78 3.39
C ASP A 199 12.27 -24.91 2.42
N LEU A 200 11.78 -23.71 2.11
CA LEU A 200 12.46 -22.76 1.22
C LEU A 200 13.71 -22.16 1.90
N SER A 201 14.87 -22.29 1.25
CA SER A 201 16.10 -21.62 1.68
C SER A 201 16.06 -20.12 1.39
N GLU A 202 16.90 -19.36 2.08
CA GLU A 202 17.02 -17.91 1.86
C GLU A 202 17.40 -17.59 0.40
N GLU A 203 18.28 -18.38 -0.21
CA GLU A 203 18.70 -18.25 -1.61
C GLU A 203 17.53 -18.50 -2.57
N GLN A 204 16.69 -19.49 -2.29
CA GLN A 204 15.50 -19.75 -3.10
C GLN A 204 14.50 -18.59 -3.02
N LEU A 205 14.36 -17.95 -1.85
CA LEU A 205 13.53 -16.74 -1.72
C LEU A 205 14.10 -15.59 -2.55
N VAL A 206 15.43 -15.39 -2.53
CA VAL A 206 16.12 -14.39 -3.37
C VAL A 206 15.83 -14.65 -4.85
N GLU A 207 16.03 -15.88 -5.33
CA GLU A 207 15.81 -16.26 -6.73
C GLU A 207 14.37 -15.99 -7.19
N LEU A 208 13.38 -16.28 -6.33
CA LEU A 208 11.97 -16.02 -6.61
C LEU A 208 11.65 -14.53 -6.72
N MET A 209 12.24 -13.67 -5.87
CA MET A 209 12.06 -12.22 -5.96
C MET A 209 12.77 -11.64 -7.18
N VAL A 210 14.01 -12.06 -7.45
CA VAL A 210 14.77 -11.67 -8.65
C VAL A 210 14.01 -12.05 -9.91
N ARG A 211 13.42 -13.25 -9.97
CA ARG A 211 12.60 -13.69 -11.11
C ARG A 211 11.40 -12.78 -11.33
N ASP A 212 10.66 -12.43 -10.29
CA ASP A 212 9.50 -11.52 -10.40
C ASP A 212 9.90 -10.14 -10.95
N ILE A 213 11.11 -9.67 -10.64
CA ILE A 213 11.62 -8.36 -11.06
C ILE A 213 12.19 -8.40 -12.47
N GLU A 214 13.02 -9.39 -12.80
CA GLU A 214 13.76 -9.43 -14.06
C GLU A 214 13.02 -10.14 -15.19
N VAL A 215 12.21 -11.16 -14.87
CA VAL A 215 11.47 -11.97 -15.83
C VAL A 215 9.97 -11.63 -15.81
N GLY A 216 9.42 -11.45 -14.61
CA GLY A 216 8.01 -11.17 -14.39
C GLY A 216 7.18 -12.40 -14.05
N VAL A 217 5.92 -12.12 -13.69
CA VAL A 217 4.86 -13.06 -13.33
C VAL A 217 3.69 -12.95 -14.30
N ALA A 218 2.80 -13.94 -14.32
CA ALA A 218 1.52 -13.94 -15.05
C ALA A 218 1.51 -13.10 -16.36
N GLY A 219 2.04 -13.67 -17.45
CA GLY A 219 2.12 -12.96 -18.73
C GLY A 219 3.31 -11.99 -18.86
N GLY A 220 4.27 -12.05 -17.93
CA GLY A 220 5.53 -11.28 -17.99
C GLY A 220 5.46 -9.91 -17.30
N VAL A 221 4.45 -9.68 -16.45
CA VAL A 221 4.31 -8.47 -15.63
C VAL A 221 5.40 -8.46 -14.57
N LYS A 222 6.27 -7.45 -14.57
CA LYS A 222 7.42 -7.36 -13.66
C LYS A 222 7.07 -6.57 -12.40
N ALA A 223 7.63 -7.00 -11.27
CA ALA A 223 7.62 -6.22 -10.05
C ALA A 223 8.61 -5.05 -10.15
N GLY A 224 8.30 -3.91 -9.53
CA GLY A 224 9.16 -2.72 -9.49
C GLY A 224 9.69 -2.37 -8.10
N ILE A 225 9.26 -3.09 -7.08
CA ILE A 225 9.69 -2.93 -5.68
C ILE A 225 9.59 -4.28 -4.96
N ILE A 226 10.40 -4.48 -3.92
CA ILE A 226 10.22 -5.58 -2.97
C ILE A 226 9.49 -5.03 -1.76
N GLY A 227 8.29 -5.53 -1.46
CA GLY A 227 7.43 -5.02 -0.40
C GLY A 227 5.97 -5.45 -0.55
N GLU A 228 5.10 -5.29 0.43
CA GLU A 228 5.50 -5.05 1.82
C GLU A 228 6.03 -6.35 2.44
N VAL A 229 7.27 -6.31 2.95
CA VAL A 229 7.89 -7.44 3.62
C VAL A 229 7.45 -7.43 5.08
N GLY A 230 6.77 -8.47 5.55
CA GLY A 230 6.00 -8.44 6.79
C GLY A 230 6.75 -8.91 8.02
N MET A 231 6.98 -8.03 9.01
CA MET A 231 7.56 -8.40 10.31
C MET A 231 6.56 -8.22 11.45
N ASP A 232 6.40 -9.23 12.31
CA ASP A 232 5.76 -9.07 13.61
C ASP A 232 6.81 -8.80 14.70
N HIS A 233 6.36 -8.55 15.94
CA HIS A 233 7.26 -8.46 17.10
C HIS A 233 6.79 -9.38 18.25
N PRO A 234 7.63 -10.33 18.71
CA PRO A 234 8.96 -10.68 18.19
C PRO A 234 8.89 -11.27 16.77
N MET A 235 9.95 -11.08 15.97
CA MET A 235 9.99 -11.59 14.59
C MET A 235 9.91 -13.12 14.57
N HIS A 236 9.09 -13.65 13.68
CA HIS A 236 9.07 -15.08 13.41
C HIS A 236 10.33 -15.49 12.60
N PRO A 237 10.91 -16.70 12.78
CA PRO A 237 12.11 -17.12 12.03
C PRO A 237 11.97 -17.03 10.50
N ASN A 238 10.79 -17.36 9.95
CA ASN A 238 10.53 -17.21 8.51
C ASN A 238 10.35 -15.75 8.06
N GLU A 239 9.90 -14.86 8.96
CA GLU A 239 9.82 -13.43 8.66
C GLU A 239 11.25 -12.85 8.59
N GLU A 240 12.12 -13.20 9.55
CA GLU A 240 13.52 -12.79 9.53
C GLU A 240 14.27 -13.36 8.30
N LYS A 241 14.05 -14.64 7.96
CA LYS A 241 14.58 -15.27 6.73
C LYS A 241 14.10 -14.53 5.48
N SER A 242 12.82 -14.17 5.41
CA SER A 242 12.25 -13.38 4.32
C SER A 242 12.87 -11.98 4.24
N LEU A 243 13.11 -11.31 5.37
CA LEU A 243 13.71 -9.97 5.40
C LEU A 243 15.14 -9.98 4.87
N ARG A 244 15.97 -10.93 5.32
CA ARG A 244 17.35 -11.06 4.83
C ARG A 244 17.40 -11.38 3.34
N ALA A 245 16.55 -12.30 2.86
CA ALA A 245 16.41 -12.57 1.44
C ALA A 245 15.98 -11.32 0.65
N SER A 246 15.05 -10.54 1.21
CA SER A 246 14.51 -9.33 0.57
C SER A 246 15.57 -8.24 0.43
N ALA A 247 16.39 -8.03 1.47
CA ALA A 247 17.54 -7.12 1.43
C ALA A 247 18.54 -7.53 0.34
N LYS A 248 18.90 -8.82 0.27
CA LYS A 248 19.81 -9.34 -0.76
C LYS A 248 19.25 -9.20 -2.17
N ALA A 249 17.97 -9.49 -2.38
CA ALA A 249 17.31 -9.35 -3.67
C ALA A 249 17.19 -7.88 -4.10
N ALA A 250 16.93 -6.96 -3.17
CA ALA A 250 16.88 -5.52 -3.44
C ALA A 250 18.24 -5.02 -3.96
N VAL A 251 19.34 -5.41 -3.31
CA VAL A 251 20.69 -5.10 -3.77
C VAL A 251 20.99 -5.73 -5.14
N ALA A 252 20.64 -7.00 -5.33
CA ALA A 252 20.92 -7.73 -6.57
C ALA A 252 20.17 -7.16 -7.79
N THR A 253 19.03 -6.50 -7.58
CA THR A 253 18.16 -6.00 -8.64
C THR A 253 18.09 -4.48 -8.72
N GLY A 254 18.63 -3.76 -7.73
CA GLY A 254 18.62 -2.30 -7.70
C GLY A 254 17.24 -1.66 -7.44
N VAL A 255 16.22 -2.44 -7.05
CA VAL A 255 14.91 -1.91 -6.62
C VAL A 255 14.91 -1.58 -5.12
N ALA A 256 13.95 -0.76 -4.68
CA ALA A 256 13.78 -0.46 -3.26
C ALA A 256 13.17 -1.64 -2.48
N LEU A 257 13.34 -1.59 -1.16
CA LEU A 257 12.75 -2.51 -0.19
C LEU A 257 11.75 -1.74 0.70
N SER A 258 10.50 -2.20 0.79
CA SER A 258 9.47 -1.71 1.73
C SER A 258 9.18 -2.78 2.78
N VAL A 259 9.24 -2.40 4.05
CA VAL A 259 9.10 -3.33 5.17
C VAL A 259 8.03 -2.86 6.15
N HIS A 260 7.07 -3.75 6.43
CA HIS A 260 6.04 -3.59 7.45
C HIS A 260 6.58 -3.95 8.83
N PRO A 261 6.65 -2.99 9.77
CA PRO A 261 7.02 -3.27 11.14
C PRO A 261 5.88 -3.81 11.99
N GLY A 262 6.23 -4.60 13.01
CA GLY A 262 5.32 -5.01 14.07
C GLY A 262 4.87 -3.82 14.93
N PHE A 263 3.87 -4.01 15.79
CA PHE A 263 3.32 -2.92 16.61
C PHE A 263 4.22 -2.46 17.76
N ASN A 264 5.36 -3.11 17.99
CA ASN A 264 6.31 -2.67 19.02
C ASN A 264 7.18 -1.52 18.48
N PRO A 265 7.42 -0.43 19.25
CA PRO A 265 8.27 0.68 18.81
C PRO A 265 9.73 0.29 18.49
N ALA A 266 10.21 -0.86 18.98
CA ALA A 266 11.52 -1.39 18.65
C ALA A 266 11.57 -2.03 17.25
N SER A 267 10.44 -2.50 16.72
CA SER A 267 10.39 -3.28 15.47
C SER A 267 10.99 -2.55 14.26
N PRO A 268 10.73 -1.24 14.04
CA PRO A 268 11.44 -0.47 13.01
C PRO A 268 12.97 -0.54 13.10
N PHE A 269 13.53 -0.47 14.31
CA PHE A 269 14.98 -0.51 14.53
C PHE A 269 15.56 -1.91 14.38
N ASP A 270 14.82 -2.94 14.82
CA ASP A 270 15.21 -4.33 14.61
C ASP A 270 15.25 -4.67 13.11
N ILE A 271 14.29 -4.14 12.32
CA ILE A 271 14.30 -4.26 10.86
C ILE A 271 15.54 -3.63 10.27
N VAL A 272 15.84 -2.37 10.62
CA VAL A 272 17.04 -1.66 10.14
C VAL A 272 18.29 -2.48 10.41
N LYS A 273 18.42 -3.05 11.61
CA LYS A 273 19.54 -3.88 11.99
C LYS A 273 19.65 -5.14 11.11
N VAL A 274 18.56 -5.88 10.91
CA VAL A 274 18.58 -7.10 10.10
C VAL A 274 18.90 -6.79 8.63
N VAL A 275 18.37 -5.69 8.09
CA VAL A 275 18.67 -5.25 6.72
C VAL A 275 20.15 -4.89 6.57
N ASP A 276 20.71 -4.12 7.51
CA ASP A 276 22.12 -3.73 7.50
C ASP A 276 23.05 -4.95 7.63
N GLU A 277 22.77 -5.85 8.58
CA GLU A 277 23.53 -7.10 8.78
C GLU A 277 23.46 -8.04 7.57
N ALA A 278 22.36 -8.02 6.82
CA ALA A 278 22.20 -8.77 5.56
C ALA A 278 22.91 -8.12 4.37
N GLY A 279 23.49 -6.93 4.54
CA GLY A 279 24.16 -6.15 3.49
C GLY A 279 23.20 -5.36 2.59
N GLY A 280 21.97 -5.08 3.07
CA GLY A 280 20.99 -4.27 2.37
C GLY A 280 21.36 -2.78 2.31
N ASP A 281 20.83 -2.06 1.33
CA ASP A 281 20.99 -0.62 1.21
C ASP A 281 19.92 0.12 2.02
N LEU A 282 20.27 0.60 3.22
CA LEU A 282 19.37 1.38 4.06
C LEU A 282 18.87 2.66 3.35
N SER A 283 19.68 3.25 2.47
CA SER A 283 19.29 4.47 1.74
C SER A 283 18.20 4.22 0.69
N ARG A 284 17.86 2.95 0.43
CA ARG A 284 16.78 2.47 -0.45
C ARG A 284 15.75 1.60 0.29
N THR A 285 15.81 1.58 1.61
CA THR A 285 14.86 0.85 2.46
C THR A 285 13.80 1.83 2.98
N VAL A 286 12.54 1.43 2.87
CA VAL A 286 11.37 2.14 3.37
C VAL A 286 10.86 1.38 4.59
N ILE A 287 10.70 2.10 5.70
CA ILE A 287 10.01 1.58 6.87
C ILE A 287 8.57 2.09 6.84
N ASP A 288 7.65 1.14 6.67
CA ASP A 288 6.22 1.40 6.54
C ASP A 288 5.62 1.80 7.90
N HIS A 289 4.47 2.47 7.85
CA HIS A 289 3.61 2.77 9.00
C HIS A 289 4.28 3.55 10.13
N CYS A 290 5.35 4.31 9.88
CA CYS A 290 6.11 5.02 10.92
C CYS A 290 5.19 5.84 11.84
N ASP A 291 4.14 6.43 11.29
CA ASP A 291 3.12 7.24 11.94
C ASP A 291 2.08 6.46 12.77
N SER A 292 2.21 5.14 12.91
CA SER A 292 1.33 4.32 13.76
C SER A 292 2.06 3.30 14.64
N ARG A 293 3.40 3.28 14.63
CA ARG A 293 4.22 2.22 15.28
C ARG A 293 5.00 2.69 16.50
N PHE A 294 5.34 3.97 16.57
CA PHE A 294 6.07 4.53 17.73
C PHE A 294 5.18 4.97 18.88
N ASN A 295 3.87 5.03 18.66
CA ASN A 295 2.90 5.49 19.62
C ASN A 295 2.18 4.29 20.25
N THR A 296 2.66 3.81 21.40
CA THR A 296 2.14 2.56 22.01
C THR A 296 1.83 2.68 23.50
N SER A 297 1.65 3.89 24.03
CA SER A 297 1.31 4.09 25.44
C SER A 297 0.27 5.19 25.63
N ALA A 298 -0.74 4.93 26.46
CA ALA A 298 -1.82 5.86 26.83
C ALA A 298 -1.35 6.98 27.81
N GLY A 299 -0.19 7.58 27.52
CA GLY A 299 0.42 8.65 28.32
C GLY A 299 -0.04 10.05 27.90
N THR A 300 0.69 11.09 28.32
CA THR A 300 0.42 12.49 27.88
C THR A 300 1.38 12.96 26.79
N ASN A 301 2.46 12.21 26.52
CA ASN A 301 3.49 12.49 25.50
C ASN A 301 3.37 11.56 24.28
N VAL A 302 2.15 11.15 23.97
CA VAL A 302 1.80 10.13 22.97
C VAL A 302 2.18 10.53 21.54
N PHE A 303 2.49 11.82 21.34
CA PHE A 303 2.86 12.39 20.06
C PHE A 303 4.30 12.95 20.01
N ASP A 304 5.24 12.29 20.68
CA ASP A 304 6.67 12.58 20.56
C ASP A 304 7.25 12.14 19.21
N SER A 305 7.99 13.02 18.53
CA SER A 305 8.69 12.73 17.29
C SER A 305 10.09 12.16 17.48
N GLY A 306 10.63 12.10 18.71
CA GLY A 306 11.98 11.62 19.02
C GLY A 306 12.36 10.31 18.31
N PRO A 307 11.56 9.24 18.43
CA PRO A 307 11.83 7.97 17.75
C PRO A 307 11.87 8.07 16.22
N LEU A 308 11.04 8.93 15.62
CA LEU A 308 11.07 9.19 14.17
C LEU A 308 12.38 9.87 13.76
N LEU A 309 12.89 10.81 14.57
CA LEU A 309 14.17 11.47 14.32
C LEU A 309 15.33 10.48 14.45
N ASP A 310 15.27 9.56 15.41
CA ASP A 310 16.28 8.51 15.57
C ASP A 310 16.26 7.52 14.41
N LEU A 311 15.08 7.14 13.92
CA LEU A 311 14.95 6.31 12.73
C LEU A 311 15.50 7.01 11.49
N ALA A 312 15.21 8.31 11.30
CA ALA A 312 15.70 9.08 10.15
C ALA A 312 17.23 9.14 10.06
N LYS A 313 17.94 9.13 11.21
CA LYS A 313 19.41 9.09 11.26
C LYS A 313 20.02 7.81 10.67
N THR A 314 19.24 6.74 10.58
CA THR A 314 19.71 5.46 10.00
C THR A 314 19.81 5.51 8.47
N GLY A 315 19.21 6.51 7.83
CA GLY A 315 19.25 6.71 6.38
C GLY A 315 18.09 6.07 5.60
N VAL A 316 17.21 5.33 6.28
CA VAL A 316 15.97 4.79 5.68
C VAL A 316 14.98 5.90 5.30
N TYR A 317 14.08 5.57 4.38
CA TYR A 317 12.86 6.33 4.18
C TYR A 317 11.83 5.99 5.26
N LEU A 318 11.17 7.01 5.79
CA LEU A 318 10.05 6.91 6.72
C LEU A 318 8.77 7.12 5.93
N ALA A 319 7.97 6.06 5.80
CA ALA A 319 6.64 6.18 5.23
C ALA A 319 5.64 6.61 6.32
N PHE A 320 5.05 7.78 6.10
CA PHE A 320 3.85 8.24 6.79
C PHE A 320 2.67 7.83 5.94
N ASP A 321 2.28 6.56 6.04
CA ASP A 321 1.40 5.91 5.07
C ASP A 321 0.01 5.58 5.61
N THR A 322 -0.35 6.04 6.81
CA THR A 322 -1.70 5.79 7.37
C THR A 322 -2.59 7.04 7.34
N PHE A 323 -2.37 7.97 6.41
CA PHE A 323 -3.21 9.17 6.27
C PHE A 323 -4.66 8.80 5.93
N GLY A 324 -5.61 9.45 6.61
CA GLY A 324 -7.04 9.12 6.52
C GLY A 324 -7.47 8.01 7.50
N TRP A 325 -6.54 7.34 8.17
CA TRP A 325 -6.86 6.44 9.26
C TRP A 325 -7.15 7.27 10.52
N GLU A 326 -8.44 7.46 10.81
CA GLU A 326 -8.92 8.20 11.98
C GLU A 326 -9.88 7.34 12.80
N GLY A 327 -9.38 6.72 13.87
CA GLY A 327 -10.17 5.91 14.78
C GLY A 327 -9.91 6.31 16.23
N SER A 328 -10.98 6.52 17.01
CA SER A 328 -10.85 6.87 18.43
C SER A 328 -10.34 5.73 19.31
N PHE A 329 -10.47 4.48 18.85
CA PHE A 329 -9.96 3.30 19.53
C PHE A 329 -9.67 2.19 18.52
N ARG A 330 -8.42 1.71 18.50
CA ARG A 330 -8.00 0.65 17.59
C ARG A 330 -8.10 -0.72 18.26
N GLN A 331 -8.95 -1.60 17.72
CA GLN A 331 -9.22 -2.91 18.35
C GLN A 331 -8.03 -3.88 18.37
N ARG A 332 -7.08 -3.72 17.45
CA ARG A 332 -5.94 -4.64 17.28
C ARG A 332 -4.72 -4.30 18.12
N SER A 333 -4.61 -3.08 18.65
CA SER A 333 -3.48 -2.65 19.48
C SER A 333 -3.86 -1.37 20.25
N PRO A 334 -3.44 -1.21 21.52
CA PRO A 334 -3.71 0.00 22.31
C PRO A 334 -2.79 1.13 21.86
N VAL A 335 -3.05 1.65 20.65
CA VAL A 335 -2.34 2.74 19.99
C VAL A 335 -3.29 3.92 19.89
N ASP A 336 -2.85 5.10 20.35
CA ASP A 336 -3.60 6.33 20.18
C ASP A 336 -3.39 6.83 18.75
N GLN A 337 -4.31 6.48 17.86
CA GLN A 337 -4.13 6.76 16.45
C GLN A 337 -4.12 8.28 16.20
N PRO A 338 -3.06 8.84 15.59
CA PRO A 338 -3.06 10.25 15.23
C PRO A 338 -4.12 10.51 14.16
N ASN A 339 -4.59 11.74 14.08
CA ASN A 339 -5.25 12.24 12.88
C ASN A 339 -4.21 12.83 11.93
N ASP A 340 -4.62 13.22 10.73
CA ASP A 340 -3.70 13.73 9.71
C ASP A 340 -2.98 15.02 10.13
N ALA A 341 -3.62 15.85 10.95
CA ALA A 341 -3.00 17.07 11.45
C ALA A 341 -1.82 16.77 12.39
N ILE A 342 -1.90 15.72 13.19
CA ILE A 342 -0.81 15.26 14.06
C ILE A 342 0.28 14.57 13.22
N ARG A 343 -0.09 13.71 12.25
CA ARG A 343 0.87 13.11 11.31
C ARG A 343 1.74 14.15 10.63
N LEU A 344 1.13 15.26 10.16
CA LEU A 344 1.88 16.35 9.54
C LEU A 344 2.78 17.12 10.51
N ASN A 345 2.46 17.18 11.81
CA ASN A 345 3.37 17.78 12.79
C ASN A 345 4.65 16.94 12.93
N TRP A 346 4.50 15.61 12.96
CA TRP A 346 5.64 14.70 13.03
C TRP A 346 6.46 14.68 11.75
N LEU A 347 5.80 14.61 10.59
CA LEU A 347 6.48 14.71 9.30
C LEU A 347 7.26 16.02 9.22
N LYS A 348 6.65 17.14 9.64
CA LYS A 348 7.34 18.43 9.70
C LYS A 348 8.53 18.41 10.66
N ALA A 349 8.43 17.75 11.81
CA ALA A 349 9.55 17.62 12.75
C ALA A 349 10.74 16.87 12.12
N VAL A 350 10.50 15.79 11.37
CA VAL A 350 11.54 15.05 10.62
C VAL A 350 12.18 15.94 9.55
N VAL A 351 11.36 16.69 8.80
CA VAL A 351 11.85 17.64 7.79
C VAL A 351 12.70 18.75 8.41
N ASP A 352 12.19 19.40 9.46
CA ASP A 352 12.85 20.52 10.15
C ASP A 352 14.15 20.06 10.85
N ALA A 353 14.27 18.77 11.18
CA ALA A 353 15.49 18.14 11.68
C ALA A 353 16.53 17.83 10.59
N GLY A 354 16.25 18.13 9.32
CA GLY A 354 17.21 18.01 8.21
C GLY A 354 17.04 16.77 7.34
N TYR A 355 15.89 16.08 7.39
CA TYR A 355 15.62 14.88 6.59
C TYR A 355 14.46 15.03 5.58
N PRO A 356 14.39 16.11 4.77
CA PRO A 356 13.30 16.30 3.80
C PRO A 356 13.24 15.21 2.72
N ASP A 357 14.35 14.52 2.48
CA ASP A 357 14.53 13.56 1.39
C ASP A 357 14.25 12.12 1.85
N ARG A 358 13.86 11.96 3.13
CA ARG A 358 13.62 10.65 3.78
C ARG A 358 12.19 10.45 4.22
N VAL A 359 11.26 11.28 3.77
CA VAL A 359 9.84 11.15 4.10
C VAL A 359 9.03 10.76 2.86
N LEU A 360 8.12 9.81 3.04
CA LEU A 360 7.16 9.38 2.04
C LEU A 360 5.75 9.44 2.62
N VAL A 361 4.73 9.52 1.76
CA VAL A 361 3.32 9.58 2.18
C VAL A 361 2.45 8.62 1.41
N SER A 362 1.47 8.03 2.09
CA SER A 362 0.43 7.17 1.52
C SER A 362 -0.79 7.07 2.45
N SER A 363 -1.81 6.30 2.05
CA SER A 363 -2.99 6.00 2.85
C SER A 363 -3.09 4.54 3.34
N ASP A 364 -2.33 3.61 2.76
CA ASP A 364 -2.43 2.18 3.07
C ASP A 364 -3.89 1.71 2.99
N ILE A 365 -4.54 1.98 1.84
CA ILE A 365 -5.91 1.52 1.64
C ILE A 365 -5.92 0.00 1.52
N ALA A 366 -6.36 -0.67 2.59
CA ALA A 366 -6.43 -2.12 2.68
C ALA A 366 -7.84 -2.68 2.99
N LEU A 367 -8.83 -1.81 3.28
CA LEU A 367 -10.20 -2.22 3.60
C LEU A 367 -11.22 -1.60 2.66
N LYS A 368 -12.25 -2.37 2.31
CA LYS A 368 -13.27 -1.98 1.32
C LYS A 368 -13.99 -0.71 1.72
N HIS A 369 -14.35 -0.55 3.00
CA HIS A 369 -15.00 0.67 3.49
C HIS A 369 -14.09 1.91 3.52
N TRP A 370 -12.77 1.79 3.33
CA TRP A 370 -11.87 2.94 3.19
C TRP A 370 -11.90 3.55 1.78
N LEU A 371 -12.38 2.83 0.78
CA LEU A 371 -12.61 3.36 -0.56
C LEU A 371 -13.72 4.42 -0.53
N ARG A 372 -13.55 5.48 -1.31
CA ARG A 372 -14.52 6.58 -1.41
C ARG A 372 -15.90 6.12 -1.89
N ARG A 373 -15.95 5.13 -2.78
CA ARG A 373 -17.20 4.50 -3.27
C ARG A 373 -18.09 4.02 -2.13
N TYR A 374 -17.50 3.64 -1.01
CA TYR A 374 -18.19 3.11 0.17
C TYR A 374 -18.25 4.10 1.33
N GLY A 375 -17.93 5.38 1.09
CA GLY A 375 -17.96 6.44 2.09
C GLY A 375 -16.65 6.64 2.87
N GLY A 376 -15.56 5.99 2.46
CA GLY A 376 -14.23 6.20 3.00
C GLY A 376 -13.49 7.39 2.37
N HIS A 377 -12.20 7.54 2.72
CA HIS A 377 -11.37 8.65 2.27
C HIS A 377 -10.85 8.45 0.83
N GLY A 378 -10.52 7.21 0.44
CA GLY A 378 -10.02 6.87 -0.90
C GLY A 378 -8.65 7.47 -1.24
N TRP A 379 -8.05 7.05 -2.36
CA TRP A 379 -6.71 7.49 -2.78
C TRP A 379 -6.62 8.98 -3.12
N ARG A 380 -7.77 9.62 -3.37
CA ARG A 380 -7.87 11.07 -3.62
C ARG A 380 -7.52 11.91 -2.38
N HIS A 381 -7.64 11.35 -1.18
CA HIS A 381 -7.52 12.08 0.10
C HIS A 381 -6.20 12.83 0.25
N LEU A 382 -5.07 12.22 -0.09
CA LEU A 382 -3.75 12.84 0.06
C LEU A 382 -3.54 14.04 -0.89
N PRO A 383 -3.66 13.87 -2.22
CA PRO A 383 -3.48 14.98 -3.15
C PRO A 383 -4.54 16.08 -3.03
N GLU A 384 -5.73 15.78 -2.49
CA GLU A 384 -6.81 16.75 -2.26
C GLU A 384 -6.73 17.40 -0.86
N THR A 385 -7.00 16.62 0.18
CA THR A 385 -7.21 17.11 1.55
C THR A 385 -5.88 17.36 2.25
N VAL A 386 -5.00 16.35 2.29
CA VAL A 386 -3.74 16.42 3.05
C VAL A 386 -2.82 17.48 2.46
N ARG A 387 -2.73 17.60 1.14
CA ARG A 387 -1.97 18.67 0.47
C ARG A 387 -2.44 20.07 0.88
N ASN A 388 -3.74 20.29 0.99
CA ASN A 388 -4.27 21.58 1.47
C ASN A 388 -4.00 21.80 2.96
N LEU A 389 -4.04 20.73 3.77
CA LEU A 389 -3.67 20.80 5.19
C LEU A 389 -2.18 21.10 5.37
N MET A 390 -1.30 20.56 4.51
CA MET A 390 0.14 20.88 4.48
C MET A 390 0.36 22.38 4.23
N ARG A 391 -0.33 22.96 3.24
CA ARG A 391 -0.28 24.41 2.97
C ARG A 391 -0.70 25.23 4.18
N TYR A 392 -1.83 24.87 4.80
CA TYR A 392 -2.29 25.51 6.03
C TYR A 392 -1.25 25.42 7.17
N LYS A 393 -0.51 24.31 7.25
CA LYS A 393 0.56 24.08 8.23
C LYS A 393 1.92 24.67 7.84
N GLY A 394 2.00 25.44 6.75
CA GLY A 394 3.21 26.17 6.37
C GLY A 394 4.27 25.32 5.66
N PHE A 395 3.89 24.20 5.05
CA PHE A 395 4.77 23.50 4.10
C PHE A 395 4.90 24.35 2.82
N SER A 396 6.13 24.53 2.33
CA SER A 396 6.34 25.20 1.04
C SER A 396 5.91 24.30 -0.12
N GLU A 397 5.56 24.90 -1.26
CA GLU A 397 5.21 24.11 -2.45
C GLU A 397 6.38 23.23 -2.93
N ASP A 398 7.64 23.68 -2.77
CA ASP A 398 8.83 22.86 -3.08
C ASP A 398 8.91 21.62 -2.19
N LEU A 399 8.63 21.75 -0.89
CA LEU A 399 8.60 20.61 0.03
C LEU A 399 7.43 19.67 -0.27
N ILE A 400 6.26 20.22 -0.58
CA ILE A 400 5.10 19.43 -1.01
C ILE A 400 5.45 18.66 -2.30
N HIS A 401 6.08 19.32 -3.28
CA HIS A 401 6.53 18.67 -4.51
C HIS A 401 7.53 17.55 -4.21
N ARG A 402 8.49 17.80 -3.34
CA ARG A 402 9.47 16.79 -2.92
C ARG A 402 8.81 15.56 -2.31
N ILE A 403 7.87 15.75 -1.38
CA ILE A 403 7.18 14.66 -0.69
C ILE A 403 6.32 13.82 -1.65
N PHE A 404 5.61 14.47 -2.59
CA PHE A 404 4.67 13.79 -3.47
C PHE A 404 5.28 13.30 -4.79
N VAL A 405 6.43 13.83 -5.20
CA VAL A 405 7.01 13.61 -6.54
C VAL A 405 8.47 13.20 -6.44
N ASP A 406 9.35 14.04 -5.88
CA ASP A 406 10.79 13.78 -5.95
C ASP A 406 11.21 12.57 -5.11
N ASN A 407 10.77 12.45 -3.85
CA ASN A 407 11.11 11.34 -2.97
C ASN A 407 10.57 10.00 -3.52
N PRO A 408 9.28 9.88 -3.92
CA PRO A 408 8.79 8.67 -4.59
C PRO A 408 9.54 8.34 -5.87
N ARG A 409 9.85 9.34 -6.72
CA ARG A 409 10.62 9.13 -7.95
C ARG A 409 12.00 8.53 -7.62
N GLU A 410 12.71 9.12 -6.67
CA GLU A 410 14.07 8.69 -6.31
C GLU A 410 14.10 7.27 -5.75
N VAL A 411 13.18 6.93 -4.84
CA VAL A 411 13.15 5.60 -4.22
C VAL A 411 12.70 4.51 -5.21
N LEU A 412 11.76 4.83 -6.12
CA LEU A 412 11.24 3.90 -7.12
C LEU A 412 12.15 3.73 -8.35
N THR A 413 13.08 4.64 -8.59
CA THR A 413 13.98 4.55 -9.75
C THR A 413 14.96 3.39 -9.56
N LYS A 414 14.78 2.33 -10.33
CA LYS A 414 15.71 1.19 -10.41
C LYS A 414 17.05 1.69 -10.93
N ARG A 415 18.14 1.34 -10.23
CA ARG A 415 19.51 1.73 -10.56
C ARG A 415 20.30 0.58 -11.14
#